data_AF-A0A958SFA4-F1
#
_entry.id   AF-A0A958SFA4-F1
#
_cell.length_a   1.000
_cell.length_b   1.000
_cell.length_c   1.000
_cell.angle_alpha   90.00
_cell.angle_beta   90.00
_cell.angle_gamma   90.00
#
_symmetry.space_group_name_H-M   'P 1'
#
loop_
_entity.id
_entity.type
_entity.pdbx_description
1 polymer ?
#
loop_
_entity_poly.entity_id
_entity_poly.type
_entity_poly.pdbx_seq_one_letter_code
_entity_poly.pdbx_strand_id
1 'polypeptide(L)'
;MSAGKNYLNEKDGLWSWLTTLDHKRIGVMYMITVMLFFLFGGIFAMLIRAELFAPGKTIMEASTYNQVMTLHGAIMVFMVII
;
A
#
# COMPACT_ATOMS: atom_id res chain seq x y z
N MET A 1 11.59 22.97 -26.98
CA MET A 1 11.92 23.45 -25.63
C MET A 1 12.39 22.24 -24.84
N SER A 2 13.71 22.07 -24.63
CA SER A 2 14.24 20.90 -23.92
C SER A 2 13.73 20.95 -22.49
N ALA A 3 12.98 19.92 -22.05
CA ALA A 3 12.65 19.78 -20.64
C ALA A 3 13.98 19.78 -19.86
N GLY A 4 14.18 20.80 -19.02
CA GLY A 4 15.38 20.91 -18.19
C GLY A 4 15.52 19.66 -17.31
N LYS A 5 16.76 19.23 -17.06
CA LYS A 5 17.03 18.08 -16.19
C LYS A 5 16.38 18.33 -14.82
N ASN A 6 15.40 17.50 -14.47
CA ASN A 6 14.67 17.57 -13.21
C ASN A 6 15.02 16.37 -12.34
N TYR A 7 14.71 16.44 -11.05
CA TYR A 7 14.90 15.30 -10.14
C TYR A 7 14.12 14.04 -10.55
N LEU A 8 13.20 14.10 -11.53
CA LEU A 8 12.57 12.89 -12.09
C LEU A 8 13.40 12.25 -13.23
N ASN A 9 14.24 13.03 -13.90
CA ASN A 9 14.83 12.70 -15.20
C ASN A 9 16.35 12.98 -15.28
N GLU A 10 17.01 13.14 -14.12
CA GLU A 10 18.41 13.59 -14.05
C GLU A 10 19.41 12.44 -14.31
N LYS A 11 19.01 11.20 -13.98
CA LYS A 11 19.81 9.98 -14.08
C LYS A 11 18.87 8.83 -14.38
N ASP A 12 19.07 8.20 -15.53
CA ASP A 12 18.21 7.13 -16.02
C ASP A 12 18.56 5.80 -15.33
N GLY A 13 17.55 5.12 -14.78
CA GLY A 13 17.66 3.75 -14.28
C GLY A 13 17.15 3.51 -12.86
N LEU A 14 16.69 2.28 -12.60
CA LEU A 14 16.17 1.83 -11.31
C LEU A 14 17.22 1.95 -10.19
N TRP A 15 18.49 1.70 -10.50
CA TRP A 15 19.60 1.87 -9.56
C TRP A 15 19.72 3.31 -9.06
N SER A 16 19.49 4.31 -9.92
CA SER A 16 19.54 5.72 -9.50
C SER A 16 18.42 6.10 -8.54
N TRP A 17 17.28 5.40 -8.57
CA TRP A 17 16.17 5.62 -7.65
C TRP A 17 16.37 4.88 -6.34
N LEU A 18 16.89 3.65 -6.39
CA LEU A 18 17.14 2.84 -5.20
C LEU A 18 18.23 3.42 -4.29
N THR A 19 19.29 4.01 -4.88
CA THR A 19 20.42 4.59 -4.13
C THR A 19 20.36 6.11 -4.04
N THR A 20 19.18 6.71 -4.20
CA THR A 20 19.03 8.18 -4.17
C THR A 20 19.04 8.73 -2.75
N LEU A 21 19.57 9.94 -2.59
CA LEU A 21 19.52 10.72 -1.34
C LEU A 21 18.59 11.94 -1.44
N ASP A 22 17.92 12.14 -2.58
CA ASP A 22 16.99 13.26 -2.76
C ASP A 22 15.66 12.96 -2.06
N HIS A 23 15.33 13.75 -1.02
CA HIS A 23 14.10 13.62 -0.24
C HIS A 23 12.83 13.76 -1.09
N LYS A 24 12.87 14.47 -2.22
CA LYS A 24 11.73 14.56 -3.15
C LYS A 24 11.47 13.23 -3.86
N ARG A 25 12.53 12.53 -4.29
CA ARG A 25 12.40 11.20 -4.90
C ARG A 25 11.96 10.16 -3.88
N ILE A 26 12.53 10.21 -2.67
CA ILE A 26 12.13 9.34 -1.56
C ILE A 26 10.65 9.55 -1.23
N GLY A 27 10.19 10.80 -1.11
CA GLY A 27 8.78 11.11 -0.87
C GLY A 27 7.83 10.53 -1.92
N VAL A 28 8.21 10.56 -3.21
CA VAL A 28 7.41 9.94 -4.27
C VAL A 28 7.37 8.42 -4.13
N MET A 29 8.49 7.77 -3.82
CA MET A 29 8.53 6.32 -3.58
C MET A 29 7.65 5.91 -2.39
N TYR A 30 7.67 6.68 -1.29
CA TYR A 30 6.78 6.48 -0.15
C TYR A 30 5.31 6.67 -0.54
N MET A 31 4.98 7.73 -1.28
CA MET A 31 3.60 7.99 -1.73
C MET A 31 3.05 6.81 -2.54
N ILE A 32 3.83 6.29 -3.50
CA ILE A 32 3.45 5.13 -4.30
C ILE A 32 3.25 3.89 -3.41
N THR A 33 4.19 3.65 -2.49
CA THR A 33 4.16 2.49 -1.59
C THR A 33 2.94 2.53 -0.66
N VAL A 34 2.68 3.67 -0.02
CA VAL A 34 1.52 3.88 0.85
C VAL A 34 0.21 3.71 0.07
N MET A 35 0.10 4.25 -1.14
CA MET A 35 -1.09 4.07 -1.98
C MET A 35 -1.33 2.59 -2.34
N LEU A 36 -0.27 1.83 -2.63
CA LEU A 36 -0.39 0.39 -2.88
C LEU A 36 -0.88 -0.37 -1.64
N PHE A 37 -0.26 -0.15 -0.48
CA PHE A 37 -0.67 -0.80 0.76
C PHE A 37 -2.05 -0.36 1.24
N PHE A 38 -2.44 0.88 0.98
CA PHE A 38 -3.80 1.37 1.22
C PHE A 38 -4.84 0.59 0.40
N LEU A 39 -4.54 0.31 -0.88
CA LEU A 39 -5.42 -0.54 -1.70
C LEU A 39 -5.51 -1.97 -1.15
N PHE A 40 -4.39 -2.57 -0.75
CA PHE A 40 -4.39 -3.91 -0.14
C PHE A 40 -5.19 -3.94 1.17
N GLY A 41 -4.97 -2.97 2.06
CA GLY A 41 -5.73 -2.80 3.29
C GLY A 41 -7.23 -2.61 3.00
N GLY A 42 -7.57 -1.80 2.00
CA GLY A 42 -8.95 -1.59 1.54
C GLY A 42 -9.62 -2.85 1.00
N ILE A 43 -8.89 -3.70 0.26
CA ILE A 43 -9.40 -5.01 -0.20
C ILE A 43 -9.75 -5.90 0.99
N PHE A 44 -8.88 -6.00 1.99
CA PHE A 44 -9.18 -6.76 3.20
C PHE A 44 -10.41 -6.20 3.94
N ALA A 45 -10.55 -4.88 4.02
CA ALA A 45 -11.75 -4.26 4.60
C ALA A 45 -13.03 -4.63 3.84
N MET A 46 -12.98 -4.67 2.50
CA MET A 46 -14.11 -5.12 1.69
C MET A 46 -14.43 -6.59 1.92
N LEU A 47 -13.42 -7.46 2.07
CA LEU A 47 -13.63 -8.88 2.35
C LEU A 47 -14.29 -9.10 3.73
N ILE A 48 -13.87 -8.36 4.75
CA ILE A 48 -14.49 -8.37 6.09
C ILE A 48 -15.96 -7.94 5.99
N ARG A 49 -16.22 -6.84 5.27
CA ARG A 49 -17.58 -6.33 5.03
C ARG A 49 -18.45 -7.31 4.25
N ALA A 50 -17.88 -7.99 3.27
CA ALA A 50 -18.57 -9.00 2.49
C ALA A 50 -18.95 -10.22 3.35
N GLU A 51 -18.07 -10.66 4.25
CA GLU A 51 -18.37 -11.76 5.18
C GLU A 51 -19.54 -11.40 6.12
N LEU A 52 -19.60 -10.14 6.57
CA LEU A 52 -20.64 -9.64 7.48
C LEU A 52 -21.95 -9.26 6.77
N PHE A 53 -22.07 -9.46 5.46
CA PHE A 53 -23.25 -9.04 4.71
C PHE A 53 -24.52 -9.83 5.07
N ALA A 54 -24.39 -11.11 5.44
CA ALA A 54 -25.48 -11.96 5.87
C ALA A 54 -25.11 -12.72 7.15
N PRO A 55 -26.07 -13.04 8.03
CA PRO A 55 -25.80 -13.79 9.24
C PRO A 55 -25.40 -15.24 8.92
N GLY A 56 -24.34 -15.72 9.58
CA GLY A 56 -23.80 -17.07 9.37
C GLY A 56 -22.49 -17.04 8.58
N LYS A 57 -21.96 -18.22 8.25
CA LYS A 57 -20.75 -18.37 7.43
C LYS A 57 -21.12 -18.08 5.97
N THR A 58 -20.41 -17.15 5.32
CA THR A 58 -20.65 -16.82 3.92
C THR A 58 -19.46 -17.19 3.02
N ILE A 59 -18.30 -16.57 3.21
CA ILE A 59 -17.13 -16.67 2.33
C ILE A 59 -15.96 -17.36 3.05
N MET A 60 -15.76 -17.08 4.34
CA MET A 60 -14.60 -17.54 5.10
C MET A 60 -14.98 -18.16 6.45
N GLU A 61 -14.11 -19.03 6.98
CA GLU A 61 -14.27 -19.60 8.32
C GLU A 61 -13.83 -18.60 9.40
N ALA A 62 -14.30 -18.77 10.63
CA ALA A 62 -14.00 -17.85 11.74
C ALA A 62 -12.48 -17.66 11.99
N SER A 63 -11.69 -18.72 11.80
CA SER A 63 -10.22 -18.66 11.91
C SER A 63 -9.61 -17.73 10.85
N THR A 64 -10.04 -17.88 9.60
CA THR A 64 -9.60 -17.05 8.47
C THR A 64 -10.05 -15.60 8.64
N TYR A 65 -11.28 -15.36 9.10
CA TYR A 65 -11.77 -14.02 9.38
C TYR A 65 -10.88 -13.27 10.39
N ASN A 66 -10.51 -13.93 11.48
CA ASN A 66 -9.65 -13.34 12.50
C ASN A 66 -8.25 -13.02 11.95
N GLN A 67 -7.72 -13.86 11.05
CA GLN A 67 -6.45 -13.59 10.37
C GLN A 67 -6.56 -12.37 9.43
N VAL A 68 -7.60 -12.31 8.60
CA VAL A 68 -7.84 -11.19 7.66
C VAL A 68 -8.05 -9.87 8.42
N MET A 69 -8.80 -9.88 9.52
CA MET A 69 -8.99 -8.71 10.37
C MET A 69 -7.67 -8.20 10.97
N THR A 70 -6.84 -9.12 11.47
CA THR A 70 -5.53 -8.77 12.04
C THR A 70 -4.60 -8.21 10.97
N LEU A 71 -4.56 -8.83 9.78
CA LEU A 71 -3.75 -8.38 8.65
C LEU A 71 -4.20 -7.00 8.13
N HIS A 72 -5.51 -6.76 8.03
CA HIS A 72 -6.05 -5.45 7.67
C HIS A 72 -5.53 -4.37 8.63
N GLY A 73 -5.68 -4.58 9.94
CA GLY A 73 -5.23 -3.62 10.96
C GLY A 73 -3.73 -3.39 10.92
N ALA A 74 -2.93 -4.47 10.83
CA ALA A 74 -1.48 -4.37 10.77
C ALA A 74 -1.00 -3.59 9.54
N ILE A 75 -1.56 -3.84 8.35
CA ILE A 75 -1.18 -3.12 7.13
C ILE A 75 -1.54 -1.63 7.22
N MET A 76 -2.75 -1.31 7.70
CA MET A 76 -3.19 0.08 7.82
C MET A 76 -2.36 0.87 8.83
N VAL A 77 -1.96 0.26 9.96
CA VAL A 77 -1.15 0.95 10.96
C VAL A 77 0.32 1.04 10.54
N PHE A 78 0.94 -0.08 10.19
CA PHE A 78 2.41 -0.12 9.99
C PHE A 78 2.89 0.26 8.60
N MET A 79 2.04 0.18 7.57
CA MET A 79 2.45 0.49 6.20
C MET A 79 1.83 1.78 5.64
N VAL A 80 0.80 2.32 6.31
CA VAL A 80 0.09 3.53 5.85
C VAL A 80 0.21 4.69 6.85
N ILE A 81 0.08 4.43 8.16
CA ILE A 81 0.06 5.49 9.19
C ILE A 81 1.45 5.77 9.77
N ILE A 82 2.15 4.72 10.24
CA ILE A 82 3.50 4.79 10.82
C ILE A 82 4.54 4.80 9.70
#